data_AF-A0A969E3M2-F1
#
_entry.id   AF-A0A969E3M2-F1
#
_cell.length_a   1.000
_cell.length_b   1.000
_cell.length_c   1.000
_cell.angle_alpha   90.00
_cell.angle_beta   90.00
_cell.angle_gamma   90.00
#
_symmetry.space_group_name_H-M   'P 1'
#
loop_
_entity.id
_entity.type
_entity.pdbx_description
1 polymer ?
#
loop_
_entity_poly.entity_id
_entity_poly.type
_entity_poly.pdbx_seq_one_letter_code
_entity_poly.pdbx_strand_id
1 'polypeptide(L)'
;MIPLQYEEALSRLCAIYDKNNTPKQSVFVEQVVQELSRFIDKTAIKPNCKLDTQIFDLVVIPKSEKQLPVVVRIDGKLSRSRYFNADWERRTLAVLERMKIPVVSIWSYNWWRNPEEEATKLVQVITAITS
;
A
#
# COMPACT_ATOMS: atom_id res chain seq x y z
N MET A 1 -5.26 19.58 16.07
CA MET A 1 -4.16 18.87 16.76
C MET A 1 -4.13 17.46 16.19
N ILE A 2 -3.14 17.18 15.36
CA ILE A 2 -2.97 15.90 14.67
C ILE A 2 -2.38 14.91 15.68
N PRO A 3 -2.85 13.65 15.75
CA PRO A 3 -2.25 12.67 16.65
C PRO A 3 -0.78 12.44 16.26
N LEU A 4 0.14 12.50 17.23
CA LEU A 4 1.57 12.30 17.04
C LEU A 4 1.88 11.01 16.23
N GLN A 5 1.04 9.98 16.42
CA GLN A 5 1.13 8.70 15.70
C GLN A 5 0.87 8.78 14.20
N TYR A 6 0.02 9.72 13.74
CA TYR A 6 -0.30 9.88 12.31
C TYR A 6 0.82 10.57 11.55
N GLU A 7 1.32 11.70 12.07
CA GLU A 7 2.47 12.37 11.46
C GLU A 7 3.71 11.48 11.50
N GLU A 8 3.93 10.77 12.61
CA GLU A 8 5.05 9.82 12.72
C GLU A 8 4.90 8.64 11.75
N ALA A 9 3.69 8.08 11.57
CA ALA A 9 3.43 7.01 10.61
C ALA A 9 3.57 7.47 9.16
N LEU A 10 3.04 8.66 8.82
CA LEU A 10 3.15 9.24 7.49
C LEU A 10 4.56 9.67 7.15
N SER A 11 5.25 10.41 8.04
CA SER A 11 6.65 10.76 7.83
C SER A 11 7.50 9.50 7.70
N ARG A 12 7.20 8.41 8.41
CA ARG A 12 7.94 7.15 8.25
C ARG A 12 7.65 6.45 6.92
N LEU A 13 6.38 6.32 6.51
CA LEU A 13 6.00 5.62 5.27
C LEU A 13 6.28 6.41 3.98
N CYS A 14 6.18 7.74 4.04
CA CYS A 14 6.23 8.62 2.87
C CYS A 14 7.52 9.46 2.75
N ALA A 15 8.42 9.47 3.76
CA ALA A 15 9.71 10.18 3.65
C ALA A 15 10.60 9.68 2.51
N ILE A 16 10.29 8.52 1.91
CA ILE A 16 11.10 7.92 0.86
C ILE A 16 10.24 7.64 -0.39
N TYR A 17 9.47 8.63 -0.85
CA TYR A 17 9.12 8.71 -2.27
C TYR A 17 10.28 9.41 -3.00
N ASP A 18 11.39 8.70 -3.20
CA ASP A 18 12.48 9.18 -4.06
C ASP A 18 12.21 8.73 -5.49
N LYS A 19 11.58 9.61 -6.28
CA LYS A 19 11.26 9.38 -7.70
C LYS A 19 12.49 8.91 -8.52
N ASN A 20 13.70 9.21 -8.07
CA ASN A 20 14.94 8.86 -8.76
C ASN A 20 15.50 7.47 -8.42
N ASN A 21 14.95 6.79 -7.40
CA ASN A 21 15.43 5.49 -6.93
C ASN A 21 14.30 4.45 -6.76
N THR A 22 13.08 4.81 -7.16
CA THR A 22 11.94 3.90 -7.16
C THR A 22 12.08 2.87 -8.29
N PRO A 23 12.02 1.56 -7.99
CA PRO A 23 12.05 0.56 -9.04
C PRO A 23 10.89 0.77 -10.02
N LYS A 24 11.11 0.56 -11.33
CA LYS A 24 10.06 0.69 -12.37
C LYS A 24 8.75 0.08 -11.88
N GLN A 25 7.69 0.88 -11.90
CA GLN A 25 6.36 0.47 -11.44
C GLN A 25 5.90 -0.74 -12.26
N SER A 26 5.28 -1.71 -11.59
CA SER A 26 4.71 -2.86 -12.30
C SER A 26 3.46 -2.40 -13.05
N VAL A 27 3.26 -2.90 -14.26
CA VAL A 27 2.03 -2.70 -15.06
C VAL A 27 0.79 -3.02 -14.23
N PHE A 28 0.88 -4.04 -13.35
CA PHE A 28 -0.23 -4.38 -12.47
C PHE A 28 -0.51 -3.30 -11.42
N VAL A 29 0.53 -2.72 -10.80
CA VAL A 29 0.35 -1.62 -9.83
C VAL A 29 -0.23 -0.39 -10.52
N GLU A 30 0.20 -0.07 -11.74
CA GLU A 30 -0.38 1.03 -12.53
C GLU A 30 -1.87 0.81 -12.79
N GLN A 31 -2.25 -0.41 -13.15
CA GLN A 31 -3.64 -0.77 -13.42
C GLN A 31 -4.49 -0.75 -12.13
N VAL A 32 -3.96 -1.21 -11.00
CA VAL A 32 -4.62 -1.08 -9.69
C VAL A 32 -4.83 0.39 -9.32
N VAL A 33 -3.82 1.24 -9.50
CA VAL A 33 -3.92 2.69 -9.25
C VAL A 33 -4.99 3.32 -10.14
N GLN A 34 -5.04 2.94 -11.43
CA GLN A 34 -6.03 3.46 -12.36
C GLN A 34 -7.46 3.12 -11.92
N GLU A 35 -7.74 1.87 -11.58
CA GLU A 35 -9.08 1.47 -11.13
C GLU A 35 -9.46 2.11 -9.80
N LEU A 36 -8.54 2.15 -8.82
CA LEU A 36 -8.79 2.79 -7.54
C LEU A 36 -9.03 4.30 -7.67
N SER A 37 -8.38 4.97 -8.64
CA SER A 37 -8.55 6.40 -8.86
C SER A 37 -9.95 6.81 -9.33
N ARG A 38 -10.80 5.85 -9.70
CA ARG A 38 -12.22 6.07 -9.99
C ARG A 38 -13.05 6.31 -8.73
N PHE A 39 -12.54 5.90 -7.56
CA PHE A 39 -13.25 5.94 -6.27
C PHE A 39 -12.52 6.75 -5.19
N ILE A 40 -11.18 6.76 -5.25
CA ILE A 40 -10.29 7.40 -4.28
C ILE A 40 -9.51 8.51 -5.00
N ASP A 41 -9.27 9.63 -4.33
CA ASP A 41 -8.43 10.70 -4.86
C ASP A 41 -7.05 10.15 -5.22
N LYS A 42 -6.60 10.38 -6.47
CA LYS A 42 -5.31 9.91 -6.96
C LYS A 42 -4.14 10.40 -6.10
N THR A 43 -4.25 11.56 -5.46
CA THR A 43 -3.24 12.10 -4.56
C THR A 43 -3.10 11.29 -3.26
N ALA A 44 -4.16 10.58 -2.85
CA ALA A 44 -4.17 9.69 -1.69
C ALA A 44 -3.58 8.31 -1.99
N ILE A 45 -3.39 7.95 -3.27
CA ILE A 45 -2.86 6.65 -3.69
C ILE A 45 -1.36 6.80 -3.95
N LYS A 46 -0.53 6.20 -3.10
CA LYS A 46 0.94 6.30 -3.16
C LYS A 46 1.55 4.94 -3.56
N PRO A 47 1.94 4.76 -4.83
CA PRO A 47 2.62 3.54 -5.25
C PRO A 47 4.10 3.54 -4.84
N ASN A 48 4.65 2.34 -4.57
CA ASN A 48 6.06 2.08 -4.26
C ASN A 48 6.62 2.93 -3.09
N CYS A 49 5.85 3.09 -2.01
CA CYS A 49 6.36 3.74 -0.80
C CYS A 49 7.48 2.91 -0.16
N LYS A 50 8.48 3.58 0.42
CA LYS A 50 9.60 2.91 1.08
C LYS A 50 9.69 3.33 2.55
N LEU A 51 9.94 2.36 3.42
CA LEU A 51 10.23 2.54 4.83
C LEU A 51 11.51 1.76 5.15
N ASP A 52 12.58 2.47 5.50
CA ASP A 52 13.90 1.87 5.73
C ASP A 52 14.35 0.99 4.55
N THR A 53 14.40 -0.33 4.73
CA THR A 53 14.82 -1.31 3.71
C THR A 53 13.64 -1.99 2.99
N GLN A 54 12.41 -1.60 3.32
CA GLN A 54 11.18 -2.23 2.84
C GLN A 54 10.49 -1.36 1.80
N ILE A 55 9.98 -1.97 0.74
CA ILE A 55 9.19 -1.31 -0.31
C ILE A 55 7.78 -1.89 -0.26
N PHE A 56 6.78 -1.02 -0.17
CA PHE A 56 5.37 -1.35 -0.23
C PHE A 56 4.83 -1.00 -1.61
N ASP A 57 4.13 -1.95 -2.25
CA ASP A 57 3.64 -1.75 -3.61
C ASP A 57 2.67 -0.57 -3.74
N LEU A 58 1.80 -0.41 -2.75
CA LEU A 58 0.77 0.60 -2.75
C LEU A 58 0.37 0.96 -1.31
N VAL A 59 0.25 2.26 -1.05
CA VAL A 59 -0.24 2.81 0.23
C VAL A 59 -1.37 3.77 -0.06
N VAL A 60 -2.46 3.68 0.70
CA VAL A 60 -3.60 4.58 0.60
C VAL A 60 -3.67 5.45 1.84
N ILE A 61 -3.61 6.77 1.63
CA ILE A 61 -3.66 7.76 2.69
C ILE A 61 -5.13 8.14 2.95
N PRO A 62 -5.66 7.96 4.16
CA PRO A 62 -7.02 8.38 4.47
C PRO A 62 -7.17 9.90 4.41
N LYS A 63 -8.40 10.36 4.17
CA LYS A 63 -8.73 11.80 4.19
C LYS A 63 -8.59 12.41 5.59
N SER A 64 -8.83 11.62 6.63
CA SER A 64 -8.76 12.07 8.01
C SER A 64 -7.36 11.85 8.58
N GLU A 65 -6.79 12.91 9.16
CA GLU A 65 -5.50 12.87 9.85
C GLU A 65 -5.54 12.06 11.16
N LYS A 66 -6.71 11.55 11.54
CA LYS A 66 -6.87 10.66 12.71
C LYS A 66 -6.78 9.18 12.37
N GLN A 67 -6.73 8.84 11.08
CA GLN A 67 -6.75 7.46 10.61
C GLN A 67 -5.38 7.07 10.04
N LEU A 68 -4.96 5.84 10.29
CA LEU A 68 -3.68 5.36 9.79
C LEU A 68 -3.76 5.04 8.28
N PRO A 69 -2.66 5.22 7.54
CA PRO A 69 -2.57 4.77 6.15
C PRO A 69 -2.79 3.27 6.04
N VAL A 70 -3.33 2.82 4.90
CA VAL A 70 -3.54 1.40 4.61
C VAL A 70 -2.50 0.94 3.59
N VAL A 71 -1.77 -0.13 3.90
CA VAL A 71 -0.88 -0.77 2.95
C VAL A 71 -1.65 -1.80 2.13
N VAL A 72 -1.63 -1.66 0.81
CA VAL A 72 -2.19 -2.63 -0.12
C VAL A 72 -1.04 -3.49 -0.66
N ARG A 73 -1.07 -4.76 -0.28
CA ARG A 73 -0.12 -5.78 -0.71
C ARG A 73 -0.64 -6.45 -1.98
N ILE A 74 0.22 -6.56 -2.98
CA ILE A 74 -0.06 -7.20 -4.26
C ILE A 74 0.62 -8.57 -4.32
N ASP A 75 -0.11 -9.59 -4.78
CA ASP A 75 0.49 -10.91 -5.00
C ASP A 75 1.65 -10.87 -6.02
N GLY A 76 2.59 -11.80 -5.88
CA GLY A 76 3.64 -12.04 -6.88
C GLY A 76 4.78 -11.01 -6.98
N LYS A 77 4.75 -9.86 -6.30
CA LYS A 77 5.82 -8.84 -6.42
C LYS A 77 6.82 -8.78 -5.26
N LEU A 78 6.64 -9.60 -4.21
CA LEU A 78 7.56 -9.66 -3.07
C LEU A 78 8.86 -10.46 -3.31
N SER A 79 9.21 -10.77 -4.57
CA SER A 79 10.52 -11.34 -4.89
C SER A 79 11.17 -10.67 -6.11
N ARG A 80 11.63 -9.43 -5.96
CA ARG A 80 12.79 -8.96 -6.76
C ARG A 80 14.11 -9.55 -6.26
N SER A 81 14.07 -10.26 -5.13
CA SER A 81 15.10 -11.20 -4.71
C SER A 81 14.86 -12.53 -5.40
N ARG A 82 15.90 -13.12 -6.01
CA ARG A 82 15.91 -14.48 -6.57
C ARG A 82 15.57 -15.58 -5.52
N TYR A 83 15.46 -15.18 -4.27
CA TYR A 83 15.09 -16.01 -3.13
C TYR A 83 13.82 -15.43 -2.49
N PHE A 84 12.76 -16.23 -2.50
CA PHE A 84 11.54 -16.03 -1.74
C PHE A 84 11.92 -16.00 -0.25
N ASN A 85 12.18 -14.83 0.31
CA ASN A 85 12.70 -14.73 1.66
C ASN A 85 11.52 -14.52 2.62
N ALA A 86 10.93 -15.62 3.09
CA ALA A 86 9.84 -15.61 4.07
C ALA A 86 10.18 -14.76 5.31
N ASP A 87 11.48 -14.64 5.65
CA ASP A 87 11.93 -13.76 6.73
C ASP A 87 11.79 -12.28 6.39
N TRP A 88 11.98 -11.90 5.13
CA TRP A 88 11.73 -10.53 4.69
C TRP A 88 10.25 -10.19 4.82
N GLU A 89 9.37 -11.09 4.40
CA GLU A 89 7.91 -10.91 4.53
C GLU A 89 7.50 -10.81 6.00
N ARG A 90 7.98 -11.72 6.85
CA ARG A 90 7.73 -11.70 8.29
C ARG A 90 8.21 -10.39 8.94
N ARG A 91 9.39 -9.89 8.58
CA ARG A 91 9.92 -8.62 9.10
C ARG A 91 9.06 -7.43 8.68
N THR A 92 8.64 -7.40 7.42
CA THR A 92 7.77 -6.34 6.89
C THR A 92 6.42 -6.32 7.62
N LEU A 93 5.78 -7.49 7.78
CA LEU A 93 4.53 -7.61 8.53
C LEU A 93 4.71 -7.20 10.00
N ALA A 94 5.78 -7.63 10.66
CA ALA A 94 6.06 -7.26 12.05
C ALA A 94 6.27 -5.74 12.23
N VAL A 95 6.85 -5.04 11.25
CA VAL A 95 6.98 -3.58 11.29
C VAL A 95 5.61 -2.91 11.17
N LEU A 96 4.79 -3.33 10.19
CA LEU A 96 3.45 -2.78 9.99
C LEU A 96 2.54 -3.03 11.20
N GLU A 97 2.59 -4.23 11.78
CA GLU A 97 1.86 -4.58 13.01
C GLU A 97 2.27 -3.71 14.20
N ARG A 98 3.58 -3.52 14.43
CA ARG A 98 4.08 -2.64 15.51
C ARG A 98 3.61 -1.20 15.35
N MET A 99 3.52 -0.73 14.11
CA MET A 99 3.03 0.60 13.78
C MET A 99 1.49 0.68 13.74
N LYS A 100 0.79 -0.44 13.97
CA LYS A 100 -0.67 -0.58 13.83
C LYS A 100 -1.19 -0.18 12.45
N ILE A 101 -0.33 -0.27 11.42
CA ILE A 101 -0.71 0.03 10.04
C ILE A 101 -1.50 -1.17 9.49
N PRO A 102 -2.76 -0.96 9.08
CA PRO A 102 -3.57 -2.01 8.47
C PRO A 102 -3.00 -2.43 7.11
N VAL A 103 -3.10 -3.73 6.82
CA VAL A 103 -2.63 -4.35 5.58
C VAL A 103 -3.77 -5.08 4.90
N VAL A 104 -3.99 -4.82 3.62
CA VAL A 104 -4.98 -5.53 2.79
C VAL A 104 -4.24 -6.18 1.63
N SER A 105 -4.51 -7.46 1.36
CA SER A 105 -3.87 -8.18 0.26
C SER A 105 -4.84 -8.31 -0.92
N ILE A 106 -4.32 -8.13 -2.14
CA ILE A 106 -5.03 -8.37 -3.40
C ILE A 106 -4.25 -9.35 -4.27
N TRP A 107 -4.99 -10.08 -5.10
CA TRP A 107 -4.45 -11.12 -5.97
C TRP A 107 -4.58 -10.69 -7.43
N SER A 108 -3.47 -10.63 -8.17
CA SER A 108 -3.48 -10.25 -9.58
C SER A 108 -4.36 -11.15 -10.41
N TYR A 109 -4.42 -12.44 -10.09
CA TYR A 109 -5.31 -13.40 -10.75
C TYR A 109 -6.79 -13.00 -10.72
N ASN A 110 -7.31 -12.59 -9.56
CA ASN A 110 -8.70 -12.13 -9.45
C ASN A 110 -8.89 -10.79 -10.15
N TRP A 111 -7.92 -9.90 -9.98
CA TRP A 111 -7.97 -8.56 -10.51
C TRP A 111 -7.99 -8.54 -12.05
N TRP A 112 -7.21 -9.40 -12.71
CA TRP A 112 -7.23 -9.50 -14.18
C TRP A 112 -8.54 -10.08 -14.73
N ARG A 113 -9.30 -10.82 -13.92
CA ARG A 113 -10.61 -11.37 -14.32
C ARG A 113 -11.71 -10.33 -14.26
N ASN A 114 -11.76 -9.55 -13.19
CA ASN A 114 -12.76 -8.49 -13.01
C ASN A 114 -12.20 -7.29 -12.23
N PRO A 115 -11.48 -6.37 -12.90
CA PRO A 115 -10.82 -5.25 -12.24
C PRO A 115 -11.76 -4.33 -11.45
N GLU A 116 -12.93 -4.03 -12.00
CA GLU A 116 -13.88 -3.10 -11.41
C GLU A 116 -14.51 -3.65 -10.14
N GLU A 117 -14.85 -4.94 -10.15
CA GLU A 117 -15.39 -5.63 -8.97
C GLU A 117 -14.33 -5.71 -7.86
N GLU A 118 -13.10 -6.08 -8.19
CA GLU A 118 -12.02 -6.17 -7.20
C GLU A 118 -11.62 -4.80 -6.66
N ALA A 119 -11.62 -3.75 -7.50
CA ALA A 119 -11.42 -2.38 -7.04
C ALA A 119 -12.53 -1.94 -6.09
N THR A 120 -13.79 -2.25 -6.40
CA THR A 120 -14.93 -1.94 -5.52
C THR A 120 -14.81 -2.64 -4.17
N LYS A 121 -14.47 -3.93 -4.16
CA LYS A 121 -14.22 -4.69 -2.92
C LYS A 121 -13.08 -4.08 -2.11
N LEU A 122 -11.97 -3.73 -2.75
CA LEU A 122 -10.83 -3.13 -2.08
C LEU A 122 -11.20 -1.76 -1.47
N VAL A 123 -11.95 -0.93 -2.20
CA VAL A 123 -12.43 0.36 -1.68
C VAL A 123 -13.34 0.18 -0.48
N GLN A 124 -14.24 -0.80 -0.50
CA GLN A 124 -15.10 -1.10 0.65
C GLN A 124 -14.28 -1.48 1.89
N VAL A 125 -13.27 -2.34 1.72
CA VAL A 125 -12.37 -2.75 2.82
C VAL A 125 -11.57 -1.56 3.35
N ILE A 126 -10.96 -0.76 2.46
CA ILE A 126 -10.21 0.45 2.85
C ILE A 126 -11.14 1.40 3.61
N THR A 127 -12.34 1.66 3.09
CA THR A 127 -13.30 2.57 3.72
C THR A 127 -13.71 2.06 5.10
N ALA A 128 -13.97 0.76 5.26
CA ALA A 128 -14.31 0.17 6.56
C ALA A 128 -13.17 0.29 7.59
N ILE A 129 -11.91 0.21 7.15
CA ILE A 129 -10.73 0.41 8.00
C ILE A 129 -10.55 1.89 8.36
N THR A 130 -10.88 2.79 7.43
CA THR A 130 -10.72 4.24 7.55
C THR A 130 -12.06 4.95 7.77
N SER A 131 -13.03 4.32 8.42
CA SER A 131 -14.27 4.97 8.88
C SER A 131 -14.13 5.24 10.37
#